data_AF-A0A7J9F9Y5-F1
#
_entry.id   AF-A0A7J9F9Y5-F1
#
_cell.length_a   1.000
_cell.length_b   1.000
_cell.length_c   1.000
_cell.angle_alpha   90.00
_cell.angle_beta   90.00
_cell.angle_gamma   90.00
#
_symmetry.space_group_name_H-M   'P 1'
#
loop_
_entity.id
_entity.type
_entity.pdbx_description
1 polymer ?
#
loop_
_entity_poly.entity_id
_entity_poly.type
_entity_poly.pdbx_seq_one_letter_code
_entity_poly.pdbx_strand_id
1 'polypeptide(L)'
;HSSSLRFGLNNKHFSSLSPRAVASPPTQPSSDIAGVGDEVAEKLGFEKVSEEFIGECKSKAVLFKHKKTGAEVMSVSNDDENKVFGIVFRTPPKDSTGIPHILEHSVLCGSRKYPLKEPFVELLKGSLHTFLNAFTYPDRTCYPVASTNSKDFYNLVDVYLDAVFFPKCIEDFQTFQQEGWHYELNDPSEDITYKGVWVWVCLASGNPYLIDKHSFPLSNA
;
A
#
# COMPACT_ATOMS: atom_id res chain seq x y z
N HIS A 1 -8.46 92.97 -32.67
CA HIS A 1 -9.07 91.61 -32.56
C HIS A 1 -8.16 90.78 -31.66
N SER A 2 -8.41 90.76 -30.35
CA SER A 2 -9.32 89.85 -29.61
C SER A 2 -8.79 88.42 -29.47
N SER A 3 -8.94 87.95 -28.25
CA SER A 3 -8.41 86.82 -27.49
C SER A 3 -8.76 85.40 -27.94
N SER A 4 -8.16 84.43 -27.20
CA SER A 4 -8.68 83.11 -26.78
C SER A 4 -8.15 81.90 -27.56
N LEU A 5 -7.97 80.69 -26.99
CA LEU A 5 -8.00 80.12 -25.64
C LEU A 5 -7.34 78.73 -25.71
N ARG A 6 -7.00 78.18 -24.54
CA ARG A 6 -6.28 76.92 -24.26
C ARG A 6 -7.07 75.66 -24.65
N PHE A 7 -6.37 74.54 -24.88
CA PHE A 7 -6.74 73.23 -24.35
C PHE A 7 -5.47 72.42 -24.02
N GLY A 8 -5.34 72.00 -22.76
CA GLY A 8 -4.23 71.17 -22.27
C GLY A 8 -4.56 69.69 -22.34
N LEU A 9 -3.52 68.84 -22.32
CA LEU A 9 -3.64 67.43 -21.98
C LEU A 9 -2.37 66.95 -21.26
N ASN A 10 -2.62 66.23 -20.18
CA ASN A 10 -1.74 65.93 -19.06
C ASN A 10 -0.58 65.00 -19.39
N ASN A 11 0.53 65.29 -18.72
CA ASN A 11 1.70 64.43 -18.53
C ASN A 11 1.30 63.17 -17.74
N LYS A 12 1.32 61.98 -18.36
CA LYS A 12 1.10 60.70 -17.66
C LYS A 12 2.46 60.09 -17.32
N HIS A 13 2.86 60.24 -16.06
CA HIS A 13 3.87 59.40 -15.42
C HIS A 13 3.38 57.94 -15.39
N PHE A 14 4.12 57.03 -16.01
CA PHE A 14 3.95 55.60 -15.80
C PHE A 14 4.68 55.21 -14.51
N SER A 15 3.92 54.98 -13.43
CA SER A 15 4.41 54.31 -12.23
C SER A 15 4.39 52.80 -12.45
N SER A 16 5.57 52.18 -12.37
CA SER A 16 5.71 50.72 -12.27
C SER A 16 5.20 50.28 -10.90
N LEU A 17 4.01 49.67 -10.86
CA LEU A 17 3.50 48.97 -9.68
C LEU A 17 3.92 47.51 -9.80
N SER A 18 4.98 47.11 -9.10
CA SER A 18 5.26 45.71 -8.84
C SER A 18 4.19 45.14 -7.91
N PRO A 19 3.53 44.02 -8.23
CA PRO A 19 2.65 43.37 -7.27
C PRO A 19 3.52 42.79 -6.15
N ARG A 20 3.36 43.33 -4.94
CA ARG A 20 3.96 42.77 -3.73
C ARG A 20 3.16 41.52 -3.38
N ALA A 21 3.78 40.35 -3.52
CA ALA A 21 3.18 39.10 -3.06
C ALA A 21 2.91 39.19 -1.55
N VAL A 22 1.63 39.14 -1.17
CA VAL A 22 1.21 39.02 0.22
C VAL A 22 1.32 37.55 0.55
N ALA A 23 2.37 37.17 1.29
CA ALA A 23 2.43 35.85 1.88
C ALA A 23 1.33 35.77 2.95
N SER A 24 0.34 34.91 2.72
CA SER A 24 -0.63 34.53 3.73
C SER A 24 0.14 33.95 4.93
N PRO A 25 -0.16 34.34 6.18
CA PRO A 25 0.39 33.65 7.34
C PRO A 25 0.00 32.17 7.28
N PRO A 26 0.84 31.24 7.77
CA PRO A 26 0.47 29.83 7.83
C PRO A 26 -0.82 29.71 8.63
N THR A 27 -1.87 29.21 7.96
CA THR A 27 -3.14 28.86 8.61
C THR A 27 -2.82 27.93 9.76
N GLN A 28 -3.06 28.39 10.99
CA GLN A 28 -2.96 27.51 12.14
C GLN A 28 -3.96 26.36 11.97
N PRO A 29 -3.56 25.11 12.21
CA PRO A 29 -4.46 23.99 12.05
C PRO A 29 -5.64 24.15 13.00
N SER A 30 -6.85 24.02 12.47
CA SER A 30 -8.04 23.81 13.29
C SER A 30 -7.81 22.58 14.18
N SER A 31 -8.06 22.75 15.47
CA SER A 31 -7.74 21.82 16.56
C SER A 31 -8.47 20.48 16.55
N ASP A 32 -9.22 20.15 15.50
CA ASP A 32 -10.31 19.18 15.61
C ASP A 32 -10.02 17.82 14.95
N ILE A 33 -8.83 17.62 14.39
CA ILE A 33 -8.37 16.27 13.99
C ILE A 33 -7.84 15.58 15.25
N ALA A 34 -8.70 14.76 15.87
CA ALA A 34 -8.38 13.94 17.03
C ALA A 34 -7.15 13.07 16.75
N GLY A 35 -5.98 13.50 17.25
CA GLY A 35 -4.76 12.70 17.25
C GLY A 35 -4.86 11.57 18.27
N VAL A 36 -4.14 10.48 18.03
CA VAL A 36 -3.93 9.45 19.07
C VAL A 36 -3.19 10.11 20.23
N GLY A 37 -3.81 10.11 21.42
CA GLY A 37 -3.17 10.64 22.62
C GLY A 37 -1.94 9.82 23.00
N ASP A 38 -0.86 10.49 23.38
CA ASP A 38 0.44 9.86 23.69
C ASP A 38 0.30 8.74 24.75
N GLU A 39 -0.61 8.91 25.72
CA GLU A 39 -0.92 7.91 26.77
C GLU A 39 -1.46 6.58 26.20
N VAL A 40 -2.28 6.64 25.15
CA VAL A 40 -2.85 5.43 24.52
C VAL A 40 -1.77 4.68 23.76
N ALA A 41 -0.93 5.40 23.01
CA ALA A 41 0.20 4.82 22.29
C ALA A 41 1.16 4.13 23.27
N GLU A 42 1.52 4.79 24.38
CA GLU A 42 2.39 4.22 25.40
C GLU A 42 1.81 2.95 26.04
N LYS A 43 0.51 2.97 26.37
CA LYS A 43 -0.19 1.80 26.92
C LYS A 43 -0.17 0.61 25.97
N LEU A 44 -0.21 0.87 24.65
CA LEU A 44 -0.12 -0.15 23.61
C LEU A 44 1.34 -0.52 23.25
N GLY A 45 2.33 0.03 23.96
CA GLY A 45 3.75 -0.27 23.76
C GLY A 45 4.41 0.50 22.63
N PHE A 46 3.76 1.56 22.12
CA PHE A 46 4.31 2.45 21.11
C PHE A 46 4.91 3.71 21.74
N GLU A 47 5.92 4.27 21.07
CA GLU A 47 6.43 5.61 21.33
C GLU A 47 6.19 6.49 20.11
N LYS A 48 5.81 7.75 20.34
CA LYS A 48 5.72 8.74 19.28
C LYS A 48 7.14 9.20 18.91
N VAL A 49 7.50 9.05 17.64
CA VAL A 49 8.82 9.42 17.09
C VAL A 49 8.80 10.83 16.53
N SER A 50 7.78 11.16 15.73
CA SER A 50 7.62 12.48 15.13
C SER A 50 6.15 12.79 14.86
N GLU A 51 5.86 14.09 14.75
CA GLU A 51 4.54 14.63 14.45
C GLU A 51 4.73 15.86 13.55
N GLU A 52 4.03 15.88 12.42
CA GLU A 52 4.13 16.95 11.42
C GLU A 52 2.77 17.21 10.78
N PHE A 53 2.50 18.47 10.44
CA PHE A 53 1.35 18.84 9.61
C PHE A 53 1.81 19.11 8.18
N ILE A 54 1.27 18.35 7.24
CA ILE A 54 1.59 18.42 5.81
C ILE A 54 0.53 19.30 5.13
N GLY A 55 0.90 20.54 4.82
CA GLY A 55 -0.02 21.56 4.32
C GLY A 55 -0.63 21.24 2.95
N GLU A 56 0.13 20.63 2.05
CA GLU A 56 -0.28 20.25 0.70
C GLU A 56 -1.39 19.20 0.71
N CYS A 57 -1.35 18.29 1.68
CA CYS A 57 -2.34 17.24 1.86
C CYS A 57 -3.42 17.60 2.89
N LYS A 58 -3.26 18.72 3.61
CA LYS A 58 -4.08 19.09 4.79
C LYS A 58 -4.17 17.95 5.81
N SER A 59 -3.06 17.26 6.02
CA SER A 59 -3.03 16.06 6.84
C SER A 59 -2.06 16.20 8.00
N LYS A 60 -2.45 15.69 9.16
CA LYS A 60 -1.54 15.48 10.29
C LYS A 60 -0.93 14.10 10.19
N ALA A 61 0.40 14.03 10.09
CA ALA A 61 1.17 12.79 10.06
C ALA A 61 1.86 12.57 11.41
N VAL A 62 1.70 11.38 11.99
CA VAL A 62 2.34 10.98 13.24
C VAL A 62 3.02 9.64 13.03
N LEU A 63 4.32 9.58 13.33
CA LEU A 63 5.11 8.36 13.28
C LEU A 63 5.23 7.77 14.68
N PHE A 64 4.85 6.51 14.82
CA PHE A 64 5.01 5.72 16.03
C PHE A 64 5.97 4.56 15.80
N LYS A 65 6.66 4.16 16.86
CA LYS A 65 7.52 2.97 16.88
C LYS A 65 7.15 2.06 18.03
N HIS A 66 6.96 0.77 17.78
CA HIS A 66 6.68 -0.21 18.82
C HIS A 66 7.97 -0.56 19.57
N LYS A 67 7.99 -0.34 20.89
CA LYS A 67 9.19 -0.47 21.73
C LYS A 67 9.81 -1.86 21.70
N LYS A 68 9.00 -2.91 21.59
CA LYS A 68 9.47 -4.31 21.64
C LYS A 68 9.93 -4.85 20.28
N THR A 69 9.18 -4.57 19.21
CA THR A 69 9.46 -5.15 17.89
C THR A 69 10.21 -4.20 16.96
N GLY A 70 10.23 -2.91 17.28
CA GLY A 70 10.75 -1.86 16.39
C GLY A 70 9.85 -1.56 15.19
N ALA A 71 8.65 -2.16 15.11
CA ALA A 71 7.71 -1.92 14.02
C ALA A 71 7.26 -0.45 14.00
N GLU A 72 7.18 0.13 12.81
CA GLU A 72 6.80 1.53 12.61
C GLU A 72 5.37 1.63 12.11
N VAL A 73 4.61 2.59 12.65
CA VAL A 73 3.23 2.88 12.24
C VAL A 73 3.14 4.37 11.96
N MET A 74 2.81 4.71 10.72
CA MET A 74 2.55 6.09 10.32
C MET A 74 1.04 6.30 10.23
N SER A 75 0.51 7.15 11.11
CA SER A 75 -0.88 7.59 11.08
C SER A 75 -0.98 8.90 10.33
N VAL A 76 -1.79 8.95 9.27
CA VAL A 76 -2.08 10.16 8.52
C VAL A 76 -3.57 10.46 8.67
N SER A 77 -3.89 11.62 9.23
CA SER A 77 -5.27 12.00 9.58
C SER A 77 -5.68 13.29 8.87
N ASN A 78 -6.84 13.26 8.22
CA ASN A 78 -7.47 14.38 7.51
C ASN A 78 -9.00 14.16 7.46
N ASP A 79 -9.70 15.01 6.70
CA ASP A 79 -11.16 14.99 6.59
C ASP A 79 -11.70 13.96 5.56
N ASP A 80 -10.86 13.04 5.06
CA ASP A 80 -11.29 12.00 4.11
C ASP A 80 -12.07 10.88 4.83
N GLU A 81 -13.26 10.57 4.32
CA GLU A 81 -14.08 9.47 4.84
C GLU A 81 -13.49 8.09 4.47
N ASN A 82 -12.83 7.99 3.32
CA ASN A 82 -12.27 6.75 2.81
C ASN A 82 -10.97 6.40 3.55
N LYS A 83 -11.06 5.42 4.44
CA LYS A 83 -9.93 5.01 5.29
C LYS A 83 -9.07 4.03 4.52
N VAL A 84 -7.77 4.22 4.60
CA VAL A 84 -6.77 3.37 3.97
C VAL A 84 -5.84 2.81 5.04
N PHE A 85 -5.57 1.51 4.96
CA PHE A 85 -4.54 0.84 5.73
C PHE A 85 -3.62 0.10 4.78
N GLY A 86 -2.33 0.08 5.09
CA GLY A 86 -1.36 -0.71 4.36
C GLY A 86 -0.27 -1.18 5.28
N ILE A 87 0.08 -2.46 5.16
CA ILE A 87 1.27 -3.03 5.78
C ILE A 87 2.30 -3.37 4.70
N VAL A 88 3.56 -3.03 4.97
CA VAL A 88 4.66 -3.15 4.01
C VAL A 88 5.81 -3.92 4.66
N PHE A 89 6.31 -4.93 3.95
CA PHE A 89 7.45 -5.71 4.35
C PHE A 89 8.60 -5.48 3.37
N ARG A 90 9.81 -5.29 3.88
CA ARG A 90 11.02 -5.23 3.07
C ARG A 90 11.41 -6.65 2.65
N THR A 91 11.33 -6.94 1.35
CA THR A 91 11.46 -8.29 0.77
C THR A 91 12.42 -8.32 -0.44
N PRO A 92 13.67 -7.81 -0.34
CA PRO A 92 14.62 -7.84 -1.44
C PRO A 92 14.96 -9.30 -1.80
N PRO A 93 14.67 -9.75 -3.03
CA PRO A 93 14.95 -11.11 -3.44
C PRO A 93 16.46 -11.32 -3.58
N LYS A 94 16.94 -12.51 -3.21
CA LYS A 94 18.35 -12.89 -3.37
C LYS A 94 18.65 -13.49 -4.74
N ASP A 95 17.61 -13.96 -5.42
CA ASP A 95 17.66 -14.64 -6.70
C ASP A 95 16.38 -14.33 -7.48
N SER A 96 16.23 -14.89 -8.68
CA SER A 96 15.05 -14.63 -9.49
C SER A 96 13.83 -15.45 -9.09
N THR A 97 13.90 -16.38 -8.12
CA THR A 97 12.90 -17.43 -7.80
C THR A 97 11.44 -16.99 -7.66
N GLY A 98 11.17 -15.69 -7.51
CA GLY A 98 9.81 -15.16 -7.41
C GLY A 98 9.21 -15.37 -6.02
N ILE A 99 10.01 -15.82 -5.04
CA ILE A 99 9.56 -16.09 -3.67
C ILE A 99 8.73 -14.95 -3.07
N PRO A 100 9.13 -13.65 -3.18
CA PRO A 100 8.31 -12.58 -2.62
C PRO A 100 6.91 -12.51 -3.24
N HIS A 101 6.78 -12.79 -4.54
CA HIS A 101 5.49 -12.80 -5.24
C HIS A 101 4.67 -14.03 -4.85
N ILE A 102 5.28 -15.22 -4.85
CA ILE A 102 4.61 -16.46 -4.41
C ILE A 102 4.09 -16.31 -2.98
N LEU A 103 4.90 -15.72 -2.10
CA LEU A 103 4.51 -15.48 -0.72
C LEU A 103 3.37 -14.46 -0.61
N GLU A 104 3.38 -13.41 -1.44
CA GLU A 104 2.29 -12.43 -1.49
C GLU A 104 0.93 -13.07 -1.74
N HIS A 105 0.85 -13.98 -2.70
CA HIS A 105 -0.35 -14.77 -2.94
C HIS A 105 -0.63 -15.78 -1.82
N SER A 106 0.39 -16.54 -1.40
CA SER A 106 0.24 -17.65 -0.45
C SER A 106 -0.27 -17.21 0.92
N VAL A 107 0.11 -16.02 1.40
CA VAL A 107 -0.37 -15.52 2.71
C VAL A 107 -1.84 -15.15 2.68
N LEU A 108 -2.42 -14.88 1.50
CA LEU A 108 -3.83 -14.55 1.33
C LEU A 108 -4.74 -15.78 1.16
N CYS A 109 -4.15 -16.98 1.10
CA CYS A 109 -4.85 -18.28 1.04
C CYS A 109 -5.24 -18.82 2.43
N GLY A 110 -5.48 -17.93 3.39
CA GLY A 110 -5.92 -18.29 4.74
C GLY A 110 -4.87 -18.04 5.82
N SER A 111 -5.37 -17.90 7.03
CA SER A 111 -4.59 -17.58 8.21
C SER A 111 -5.06 -18.40 9.41
N ARG A 112 -4.35 -18.29 10.54
CA ARG A 112 -4.71 -18.99 11.78
C ARG A 112 -6.15 -18.66 12.24
N LYS A 113 -6.54 -17.39 12.21
CA LYS A 113 -7.88 -16.93 12.62
C LYS A 113 -8.94 -17.15 11.54
N TYR A 114 -8.52 -17.12 10.27
CA TYR A 114 -9.40 -17.29 9.10
C TYR A 114 -8.90 -18.47 8.23
N PRO A 115 -9.13 -19.73 8.66
CA PRO A 115 -8.55 -20.92 8.03
C PRO A 115 -9.23 -21.33 6.71
N LEU A 116 -9.98 -20.41 6.10
CA LEU A 116 -10.67 -20.59 4.83
C LEU A 116 -9.66 -20.74 3.69
N LYS A 117 -10.06 -21.43 2.62
CA LYS A 117 -9.18 -21.71 1.48
C LYS A 117 -8.90 -20.45 0.66
N GLU A 118 -9.90 -19.57 0.52
CA GLU A 118 -9.80 -18.32 -0.24
C GLU A 118 -10.50 -17.14 0.49
N PRO A 119 -10.00 -16.71 1.66
CA PRO A 119 -10.63 -15.62 2.42
C PRO A 119 -10.69 -14.32 1.63
N PHE A 120 -9.69 -14.05 0.79
CA PHE A 120 -9.64 -12.86 -0.07
C PHE A 120 -10.84 -12.78 -1.03
N VAL A 121 -11.25 -13.92 -1.62
CA VAL A 121 -12.39 -13.98 -2.54
C VAL A 121 -13.70 -13.73 -1.79
N GLU A 122 -13.81 -14.22 -0.55
CA GLU A 122 -14.96 -13.95 0.29
C GLU A 122 -15.05 -12.46 0.68
N LEU A 123 -13.90 -11.85 1.02
CA LEU A 123 -13.84 -10.41 1.28
C LEU A 123 -14.27 -9.59 0.07
N LEU A 124 -13.82 -9.94 -1.14
CA LEU A 124 -14.23 -9.25 -2.37
C LEU A 124 -15.75 -9.30 -2.60
N LYS A 125 -16.42 -10.40 -2.19
CA LYS A 125 -17.85 -10.59 -2.39
C LYS A 125 -18.71 -9.98 -1.27
N GLY A 126 -18.19 -9.90 -0.05
CA GLY A 126 -18.98 -9.58 1.15
C GLY A 126 -18.67 -8.25 1.83
N SER A 127 -17.58 -7.57 1.46
CA SER A 127 -17.18 -6.29 2.08
C SER A 127 -17.67 -5.07 1.30
N LEU A 128 -17.63 -3.91 1.96
CA LEU A 128 -17.90 -2.60 1.36
C LEU A 128 -16.57 -1.88 1.00
N HIS A 129 -15.57 -2.66 0.59
CA HIS A 129 -14.26 -2.14 0.26
C HIS A 129 -14.33 -1.16 -0.92
N THR A 130 -13.51 -0.11 -0.85
CA THR A 130 -13.22 0.77 -1.98
C THR A 130 -11.94 0.34 -2.70
N PHE A 131 -11.04 -0.32 -1.98
CA PHE A 131 -9.80 -0.86 -2.54
C PHE A 131 -9.35 -2.09 -1.76
N LEU A 132 -8.90 -3.11 -2.46
CA LEU A 132 -8.43 -4.36 -1.86
C LEU A 132 -7.42 -4.97 -2.82
N ASN A 133 -6.15 -5.02 -2.44
CA ASN A 133 -5.09 -5.55 -3.29
C ASN A 133 -3.83 -5.94 -2.50
N ALA A 134 -2.89 -6.55 -3.20
CA ALA A 134 -1.54 -6.79 -2.73
C ALA A 134 -0.55 -6.59 -3.89
N PHE A 135 0.66 -6.13 -3.56
CA PHE A 135 1.66 -5.75 -4.56
C PHE A 135 3.05 -6.18 -4.13
N THR A 136 3.75 -6.84 -5.05
CA THR A 136 5.17 -7.15 -4.90
C THR A 136 6.01 -6.21 -5.78
N TYR A 137 6.81 -5.36 -5.13
CA TYR A 137 7.83 -4.51 -5.74
C TYR A 137 9.20 -5.20 -5.68
N PRO A 138 10.22 -4.70 -6.40
CA PRO A 138 11.56 -5.30 -6.39
C PRO A 138 12.22 -5.43 -5.01
N ASP A 139 11.85 -4.60 -4.04
CA ASP A 139 12.48 -4.55 -2.71
C ASP A 139 11.49 -4.65 -1.53
N ARG A 140 10.18 -4.71 -1.82
CA ARG A 140 9.13 -4.70 -0.79
C ARG A 140 7.83 -5.33 -1.27
N THR A 141 7.04 -5.84 -0.33
CA THR A 141 5.69 -6.35 -0.56
C THR A 141 4.70 -5.56 0.27
N CYS A 142 3.60 -5.11 -0.34
CA CYS A 142 2.62 -4.20 0.25
C CYS A 142 1.21 -4.81 0.19
N TYR A 143 0.44 -4.67 1.28
CA TYR A 143 -0.93 -5.18 1.36
C TYR A 143 -1.90 -4.04 1.74
N PRO A 144 -2.34 -3.23 0.76
CA PRO A 144 -3.27 -2.13 0.97
C PRO A 144 -4.76 -2.56 0.96
N VAL A 145 -5.52 -1.99 1.89
CA VAL A 145 -6.99 -2.06 1.94
C VAL A 145 -7.59 -0.68 2.19
N ALA A 146 -8.77 -0.44 1.64
CA ALA A 146 -9.54 0.76 1.91
C ALA A 146 -11.04 0.49 1.96
N SER A 147 -11.73 1.27 2.80
CA SER A 147 -13.18 1.25 2.92
C SER A 147 -13.68 2.58 3.47
N THR A 148 -14.85 3.02 3.00
CA THR A 148 -15.57 4.17 3.57
C THR A 148 -16.37 3.77 4.82
N ASN A 149 -16.67 2.48 4.99
CA ASN A 149 -17.37 1.98 6.16
C ASN A 149 -16.37 1.63 7.27
N SER A 150 -16.50 2.27 8.43
CA SER A 150 -15.54 2.10 9.53
C SER A 150 -15.51 0.67 10.09
N LYS A 151 -16.65 -0.02 10.16
CA LYS A 151 -16.70 -1.39 10.67
C LYS A 151 -16.05 -2.36 9.68
N ASP A 152 -16.38 -2.20 8.41
CA ASP A 152 -15.78 -2.96 7.32
C ASP A 152 -14.27 -2.75 7.23
N PHE A 153 -13.81 -1.50 7.33
CA PHE A 153 -12.40 -1.15 7.38
C PHE A 153 -11.64 -1.95 8.45
N TYR A 154 -12.12 -1.96 9.71
CA TYR A 154 -11.44 -2.71 10.76
C TYR A 154 -11.52 -4.23 10.57
N ASN A 155 -12.60 -4.76 9.97
CA ASN A 155 -12.67 -6.17 9.61
C ASN A 155 -11.61 -6.54 8.55
N LEU A 156 -11.44 -5.69 7.52
CA LEU A 156 -10.43 -5.88 6.47
C LEU A 156 -9.02 -5.83 7.06
N VAL A 157 -8.74 -4.85 7.92
CA VAL A 157 -7.44 -4.73 8.62
C VAL A 157 -7.15 -5.96 9.46
N ASP A 158 -8.13 -6.48 10.20
CA ASP A 158 -7.99 -7.66 11.05
C ASP A 158 -7.67 -8.92 10.24
N VAL A 159 -8.36 -9.15 9.11
CA VAL A 159 -8.06 -10.27 8.20
C VAL A 159 -6.67 -10.14 7.60
N TYR A 160 -6.30 -8.95 7.10
CA TYR A 160 -4.99 -8.72 6.48
C TYR A 160 -3.84 -8.88 7.47
N LEU A 161 -3.98 -8.36 8.69
CA LEU A 161 -2.96 -8.49 9.73
C LEU A 161 -2.76 -9.95 10.15
N ASP A 162 -3.83 -10.72 10.32
CA ASP A 162 -3.69 -12.14 10.67
C ASP A 162 -3.12 -12.96 9.49
N ALA A 163 -3.48 -12.63 8.25
CA ALA A 163 -2.92 -13.24 7.05
C ALA A 163 -1.40 -13.05 6.95
N VAL A 164 -0.90 -11.83 7.10
CA VAL A 164 0.54 -11.56 6.92
C VAL A 164 1.41 -12.01 8.11
N PHE A 165 0.87 -12.02 9.33
CA PHE A 165 1.62 -12.44 10.51
C PHE A 165 1.47 -13.92 10.86
N PHE A 166 0.34 -14.54 10.52
CA PHE A 166 0.04 -15.93 10.84
C PHE A 166 -0.57 -16.68 9.63
N PRO A 167 0.13 -16.69 8.48
CA PRO A 167 -0.38 -17.33 7.27
C PRO A 167 -0.42 -18.86 7.42
N LYS A 168 -1.47 -19.46 6.85
CA LYS A 168 -1.66 -20.91 6.87
C LYS A 168 -0.62 -21.67 6.04
N CYS A 169 -0.05 -21.02 5.02
CA CYS A 169 0.95 -21.62 4.14
C CYS A 169 2.27 -22.01 4.84
N ILE A 170 2.50 -21.55 6.08
CA ILE A 170 3.63 -22.00 6.92
C ILE A 170 3.40 -23.44 7.41
N GLU A 171 2.15 -23.80 7.70
CA GLU A 171 1.77 -25.13 8.18
C GLU A 171 1.43 -26.07 7.02
N ASP A 172 0.83 -25.53 5.95
CA ASP A 172 0.41 -26.28 4.77
C ASP A 172 1.26 -25.91 3.54
N PHE A 173 2.26 -26.75 3.26
CA PHE A 173 3.12 -26.60 2.09
C PHE A 173 2.39 -26.80 0.75
N GLN A 174 1.20 -27.43 0.74
CA GLN A 174 0.42 -27.57 -0.50
C GLN A 174 -0.12 -26.22 -0.97
N THR A 175 -0.50 -25.34 -0.04
CA THR A 175 -0.93 -23.97 -0.35
C THR A 175 0.19 -23.20 -1.07
N PHE A 176 1.44 -23.30 -0.58
CA PHE A 176 2.59 -22.67 -1.23
C PHE A 176 2.88 -23.25 -2.63
N GLN A 177 2.75 -24.57 -2.80
CA GLN A 177 2.94 -25.24 -4.09
C GLN A 177 1.86 -24.89 -5.13
N GLN A 178 0.62 -24.67 -4.68
CA GLN A 178 -0.48 -24.26 -5.53
C GLN A 178 -0.24 -22.85 -6.09
N GLU A 179 0.13 -21.89 -5.24
CA GLU A 179 0.41 -20.51 -5.66
C GLU A 179 1.76 -20.36 -6.37
N GLY A 180 2.74 -21.19 -6.02
CA GLY A 180 4.06 -21.23 -6.66
C GLY A 180 4.08 -22.15 -7.87
N TRP A 181 4.71 -23.32 -7.68
CA TRP A 181 4.78 -24.37 -8.68
C TRP A 181 4.82 -25.76 -8.04
N HIS A 182 4.33 -26.76 -8.76
CA HIS A 182 4.42 -28.18 -8.43
C HIS A 182 4.41 -29.04 -9.69
N TYR A 183 4.84 -30.29 -9.52
CA TYR A 183 4.69 -31.33 -10.51
C TYR A 183 3.25 -31.85 -10.50
N GLU A 184 2.62 -31.93 -11.66
CA GLU A 184 1.31 -32.55 -11.83
C GLU A 184 1.41 -33.71 -12.84
N LEU A 185 0.84 -34.84 -12.46
CA LEU A 185 0.73 -36.05 -13.25
C LEU A 185 -0.69 -36.59 -13.10
N ASN A 186 -1.48 -36.52 -14.17
CA ASN A 186 -2.88 -36.97 -14.15
C ASN A 186 -2.99 -38.47 -14.42
N ASP A 187 -2.12 -39.01 -15.28
CA ASP A 187 -2.00 -40.44 -15.57
C ASP A 187 -0.52 -40.87 -15.48
N PRO A 188 -0.19 -42.03 -14.87
CA PRO A 188 1.18 -42.54 -14.81
C PRO A 188 1.87 -42.78 -16.17
N SER A 189 1.11 -42.80 -17.26
CA SER A 189 1.60 -42.94 -18.64
C SER A 189 1.84 -41.61 -19.36
N GLU A 190 1.46 -40.48 -18.75
CA GLU A 190 1.70 -39.15 -19.28
C GLU A 190 3.04 -38.58 -18.80
N ASP A 191 3.54 -37.58 -19.52
CA ASP A 191 4.71 -36.82 -19.08
C ASP A 191 4.33 -35.89 -17.92
N ILE A 192 5.23 -35.77 -16.94
CA ILE A 192 5.04 -34.86 -15.81
C ILE A 192 5.04 -33.41 -16.30
N THR A 193 4.02 -32.65 -15.90
CA THR A 193 3.88 -31.22 -16.24
C THR A 193 4.14 -30.33 -15.03
N TYR A 194 4.56 -29.08 -15.29
CA TYR A 194 4.67 -28.05 -14.25
C TYR A 194 3.37 -27.23 -14.20
N LYS A 195 2.76 -27.11 -13.03
CA LYS A 195 1.60 -26.24 -12.78
C LYS A 195 1.78 -25.38 -11.54
N GLY A 196 0.99 -24.32 -11.44
CA GLY A 196 0.97 -23.38 -10.31
C GLY A 196 0.65 -21.95 -10.77
N VAL A 197 0.14 -21.11 -9.87
CA VAL A 197 -0.30 -19.75 -10.23
C VAL A 197 0.86 -18.92 -10.75
N TRP A 198 2.03 -18.97 -10.10
CA TRP A 198 3.22 -18.25 -10.54
C TRP A 198 3.74 -18.71 -11.91
N VAL A 199 3.66 -20.02 -12.20
CA VAL A 199 3.99 -20.55 -13.54
C VAL A 199 3.09 -19.93 -14.60
N TRP A 200 1.80 -19.82 -14.32
CA TRP A 200 0.82 -19.21 -15.22
C TRP A 200 1.08 -17.71 -15.43
N VAL A 201 1.43 -16.98 -14.38
CA VAL A 201 1.79 -15.55 -14.46
C VAL A 201 3.03 -15.34 -15.33
N CYS A 202 4.06 -16.18 -15.16
CA CYS A 202 5.26 -16.10 -15.99
C CYS A 202 4.94 -16.34 -17.48
N LEU A 203 4.13 -17.36 -17.78
CA LEU A 203 3.71 -17.65 -19.15
C LEU A 203 2.86 -16.53 -19.76
N ALA A 204 1.90 -15.99 -19.00
CA ALA A 204 1.00 -14.93 -19.46
C ALA A 204 1.74 -13.60 -19.71
N SER A 205 2.84 -13.35 -19.00
CA SER A 205 3.65 -12.15 -19.19
C SER A 205 4.39 -12.10 -20.54
N GLY A 206 4.50 -13.25 -21.24
CA GLY A 206 5.27 -13.36 -22.48
C GLY A 206 6.76 -13.02 -22.33
N ASN A 207 7.25 -12.89 -21.09
CA ASN A 207 8.62 -12.48 -20.80
C ASN A 207 9.53 -13.72 -20.66
N PRO A 208 10.36 -14.04 -21.66
CA PRO A 208 11.22 -15.22 -21.62
C PRO A 208 12.22 -15.16 -20.46
N TYR A 209 12.58 -13.98 -19.94
CA TYR A 209 13.53 -13.86 -18.83
C TYR A 209 13.00 -14.36 -17.48
N LEU A 210 11.68 -14.40 -17.29
CA LEU A 210 11.05 -15.01 -16.10
C LEU A 210 11.00 -16.54 -16.21
N ILE A 211 11.06 -17.08 -17.42
CA ILE A 211 11.08 -18.51 -17.71
C ILE A 211 12.52 -19.04 -17.74
N ASP A 212 13.48 -18.23 -18.21
CA ASP A 212 14.84 -18.68 -18.58
C ASP A 212 15.88 -18.52 -17.44
N LYS A 213 15.68 -17.58 -16.49
CA LYS A 213 16.50 -17.54 -15.25
C LYS A 213 16.11 -18.57 -14.21
N HIS A 214 14.97 -19.22 -14.43
CA HIS A 214 14.50 -20.36 -13.65
C HIS A 214 14.56 -21.55 -14.56
N SER A 215 15.77 -22.09 -14.68
CA SER A 215 15.86 -23.53 -14.75
C SER A 215 15.08 -24.10 -13.55
N PHE A 216 13.76 -24.31 -13.69
CA PHE A 216 13.19 -25.61 -13.35
C PHE A 216 14.25 -26.61 -13.80
N PRO A 217 14.77 -27.51 -12.96
CA PRO A 217 15.96 -28.28 -13.27
C PRO A 217 15.80 -29.01 -14.61
N LEU A 218 16.17 -28.32 -15.68
CA LEU A 218 16.25 -28.75 -17.05
C LEU A 218 17.71 -29.12 -17.21
N SER A 219 18.10 -30.16 -16.48
CA SER A 219 19.30 -30.93 -16.79
C SER A 219 19.20 -32.30 -16.12
N ASN A 220 18.76 -33.26 -16.94
CA ASN A 220 19.06 -34.70 -16.87
C ASN A 220 18.49 -35.49 -15.68
N ALA A 221 17.31 -36.08 -15.91
CA ALA A 221 17.08 -37.51 -15.69
C ALA A 221 16.34 -38.06 -16.90
#